data_AF-A0AAN9AMC6-F1
#
_entry.id   AF-A0AAN9AMC6-F1
#
_cell.length_a   1.000
_cell.length_b   1.000
_cell.length_c   1.000
_cell.angle_alpha   90.00
_cell.angle_beta   90.00
_cell.angle_gamma   90.00
#
_symmetry.space_group_name_H-M   'P 1'
#
loop_
_entity.id
_entity.type
_entity.pdbx_description
1 polymer ?
#
loop_
_entity_poly.entity_id
_entity_poly.type
_entity_poly.pdbx_seq_one_letter_code
_entity_poly.pdbx_strand_id
1 'polypeptide(L)'
;MGSIRECRCCQEIPEMESLTVSTGVGCITDHPGFRSVCLDHYVLETCYHWYNQQYGRAIQDANERFRYVAYRMLVRWVWKWLGRDIRVTLPACAVARIREQFPSADGQYVGYRDPE
;
A
#
# COMPACT_ATOMS: atom_id res chain seq x y z
N MET A 1 -11.79 -12.49 -5.39
CA MET A 1 -12.32 -12.43 -4.01
C MET A 1 -11.14 -12.41 -3.07
N GLY A 2 -11.08 -11.46 -2.14
CA GLY A 2 -10.00 -11.42 -1.14
C GLY A 2 -10.16 -12.58 -0.15
N SER A 3 -9.04 -13.18 0.26
CA SER A 3 -9.03 -14.20 1.31
C SER A 3 -9.27 -13.57 2.69
N ILE A 4 -9.67 -14.38 3.70
CA ILE A 4 -9.83 -13.91 5.10
C ILE A 4 -8.57 -13.18 5.59
N ARG A 5 -7.38 -13.63 5.16
CA ARG A 5 -6.11 -12.96 5.47
C ARG A 5 -6.04 -11.51 5.00
N GLU A 6 -6.68 -11.19 3.87
CA GLU A 6 -6.68 -9.86 3.24
C GLU A 6 -7.83 -8.96 3.74
N CYS A 7 -8.75 -9.50 4.53
CA CYS A 7 -9.91 -8.80 5.06
C CYS A 7 -9.66 -8.25 6.48
N ARG A 8 -8.51 -7.60 6.69
CA ARG A 8 -8.16 -6.99 8.00
C ARG A 8 -8.48 -5.50 8.05
N CYS A 9 -8.96 -5.02 9.19
CA CYS A 9 -9.11 -3.61 9.48
C CYS A 9 -7.76 -2.99 9.86
N CYS A 10 -7.55 -1.71 9.53
CA CYS A 10 -6.33 -1.00 9.95
C CYS A 10 -6.20 -0.87 11.48
N GLN A 11 -7.31 -0.90 12.21
CA GLN A 11 -7.32 -0.87 13.68
C GLN A 11 -6.90 -2.21 14.31
N GLU A 12 -6.88 -3.31 13.55
CA GLU A 12 -6.38 -4.60 14.03
C GLU A 12 -4.86 -4.74 13.85
N ILE A 13 -4.20 -3.72 13.29
CA ILE A 13 -2.76 -3.68 13.03
C ILE A 13 -2.15 -2.67 14.01
N PRO A 14 -1.42 -3.10 15.05
CA PRO A 14 -0.96 -2.22 16.12
C PRO A 14 -0.18 -0.99 15.64
N GLU A 15 0.64 -1.15 14.61
CA GLU A 15 1.44 -0.05 14.06
C GLU A 15 0.57 1.00 13.36
N MET A 16 -0.52 0.59 12.70
CA MET A 16 -1.46 1.50 12.06
C MET A 16 -2.42 2.12 13.08
N GLU A 17 -2.89 1.34 14.05
CA GLU A 17 -3.71 1.82 15.15
C GLU A 17 -3.00 2.98 15.88
N SER A 18 -1.74 2.80 16.24
CA SER A 18 -0.92 3.83 16.89
C SER A 18 -0.83 5.13 16.07
N LEU A 19 -0.65 5.03 14.74
CA LEU A 19 -0.66 6.20 13.84
C LEU A 19 -2.02 6.89 13.82
N THR A 20 -3.11 6.12 13.78
CA THR A 20 -4.46 6.69 13.76
C THR A 20 -4.83 7.35 15.08
N VAL A 21 -4.49 6.74 16.22
CA VAL A 21 -4.75 7.26 17.57
C VAL A 21 -3.97 8.55 17.81
N SER A 22 -2.68 8.57 17.47
CA SER A 22 -1.84 9.77 17.64
C SER A 22 -2.31 10.98 16.84
N THR A 23 -3.10 10.76 15.78
CA THR A 23 -3.64 11.81 14.92
C THR A 23 -5.14 12.06 15.17
N GLY A 24 -5.76 11.30 16.06
CA GLY A 24 -7.18 11.43 16.41
C GLY A 24 -8.16 11.02 15.30
N VAL A 25 -7.73 10.14 14.37
CA VAL A 25 -8.56 9.65 13.26
C VAL A 25 -8.98 8.20 13.48
N GLY A 26 -10.13 7.80 12.93
CA GLY A 26 -10.67 6.43 13.09
C GLY A 26 -10.20 5.42 12.04
N CYS A 27 -9.57 5.88 10.95
CA CYS A 27 -9.07 5.02 9.87
C CYS A 27 -7.76 5.55 9.30
N ILE A 28 -6.88 4.65 8.86
CA ILE A 28 -5.61 5.04 8.24
C ILE A 28 -5.81 5.84 6.94
N THR A 29 -6.93 5.63 6.24
CA THR A 29 -7.25 6.37 5.01
C THR A 29 -7.58 7.85 5.28
N ASP A 30 -7.99 8.17 6.50
CA ASP A 30 -8.32 9.53 6.93
C ASP A 30 -7.12 10.25 7.56
N HIS A 31 -6.02 9.52 7.77
CA HIS A 31 -4.79 10.11 8.26
C HIS A 31 -4.27 11.14 7.23
N PRO A 32 -3.88 12.37 7.64
CA PRO A 32 -3.47 13.43 6.71
C PRO A 32 -2.29 13.03 5.81
N GLY A 33 -1.38 12.21 6.33
CA GLY A 33 -0.28 11.63 5.55
C GLY A 33 -0.67 10.59 4.49
N PHE A 34 -1.85 9.97 4.57
CA PHE A 34 -2.22 8.86 3.68
C PHE A 34 -2.29 9.29 2.22
N ARG A 35 -2.90 10.46 1.95
CA ARG A 35 -2.98 10.99 0.59
C ARG A 35 -1.59 11.21 0.00
N SER A 36 -0.70 11.89 0.73
CA SER A 36 0.64 12.22 0.25
C SER A 36 1.51 10.98 0.06
N VAL A 37 1.38 9.96 0.92
CA VAL A 37 2.21 8.76 0.89
C VAL A 37 1.69 7.72 -0.12
N CYS A 38 0.38 7.56 -0.25
CA CYS A 38 -0.21 6.43 -0.97
C CYS A 38 -0.99 6.82 -2.23
N LEU A 39 -1.41 8.09 -2.40
CA LEU A 39 -2.31 8.50 -3.48
C LEU A 39 -1.74 9.61 -4.37
N ASP A 40 -0.70 10.32 -3.94
CA ASP A 40 -0.11 11.41 -4.71
C ASP A 40 0.74 10.90 -5.87
N HIS A 41 0.32 11.17 -7.10
CA HIS A 41 0.94 10.57 -8.29
C HIS A 41 2.39 11.03 -8.49
N TYR A 42 2.75 12.27 -8.13
CA TYR A 42 4.11 12.77 -8.29
C TYR A 42 5.06 12.09 -7.29
N VAL A 43 4.58 11.88 -6.07
CA VAL A 43 5.33 11.13 -5.05
C VAL A 43 5.52 9.67 -5.49
N LEU A 44 4.43 9.00 -5.92
CA LEU A 44 4.49 7.61 -6.35
C LEU A 44 5.38 7.42 -7.58
N GLU A 45 5.35 8.36 -8.54
CA GLU A 45 6.23 8.32 -9.72
C GLU A 45 7.69 8.48 -9.33
N THR A 46 8.01 9.45 -8.47
CA THR A 46 9.36 9.64 -7.96
C THR A 46 9.87 8.38 -7.25
N CYS A 47 9.05 7.79 -6.37
CA CYS A 47 9.39 6.55 -5.68
C CYS A 47 9.53 5.37 -6.65
N TYR A 48 8.73 5.30 -7.72
CA TYR A 48 8.89 4.28 -8.75
C TYR A 48 10.25 4.38 -9.45
N HIS A 49 10.69 5.58 -9.83
CA HIS A 49 11.99 5.77 -10.48
C HIS A 49 13.13 5.27 -9.59
N TRP A 50 13.10 5.59 -8.29
CA TRP A 50 14.04 5.07 -7.30
C TRP A 50 14.01 3.54 -7.22
N TYR A 51 12.82 2.94 -7.14
CA TYR A 51 12.68 1.48 -7.09
C TYR A 51 13.16 0.80 -8.37
N ASN A 52 12.85 1.36 -9.54
CA ASN A 52 13.24 0.78 -10.81
C ASN A 52 14.76 0.83 -10.99
N GLN A 53 15.43 1.90 -10.56
CA GLN A 53 16.89 1.99 -10.56
C GLN A 53 17.54 0.90 -9.70
N GLN A 54 16.95 0.59 -8.54
CA GLN A 54 17.53 -0.38 -7.61
C GLN A 54 17.24 -1.84 -7.97
N TYR A 55 16.06 -2.13 -8.55
CA TYR A 55 15.56 -3.50 -8.73
C TYR A 55 15.24 -3.89 -10.18
N GLY A 56 15.33 -2.96 -11.14
CA GLY A 56 15.14 -3.24 -12.57
C GLY A 56 13.75 -3.72 -12.97
N ARG A 57 12.70 -3.37 -12.21
CA ARG A 57 11.34 -3.88 -12.44
C ARG A 57 10.58 -2.98 -13.42
N ALA A 58 10.34 -3.48 -14.64
CA ALA A 58 9.47 -2.82 -15.61
C ALA A 58 8.00 -3.25 -15.41
N ILE A 59 7.15 -2.30 -14.99
CA ILE A 59 5.68 -2.44 -15.00
C ILE A 59 5.15 -1.53 -16.10
N GLN A 60 4.43 -2.11 -17.07
CA GLN A 60 3.93 -1.38 -18.24
C GLN A 60 2.67 -0.58 -17.92
N ASP A 61 1.73 -1.16 -17.16
CA ASP A 61 0.50 -0.46 -16.77
C ASP A 61 0.80 0.60 -15.70
N ALA A 62 0.43 1.84 -15.98
CA ALA A 62 0.70 2.97 -15.08
C ALA A 62 -0.06 2.84 -13.76
N ASN A 63 -1.30 2.35 -13.78
CA ASN A 63 -2.09 2.18 -12.56
C ASN A 63 -1.57 1.01 -11.72
N GLU A 64 -1.17 -0.11 -12.33
CA GLU A 64 -0.52 -1.23 -11.65
C GLU A 64 0.78 -0.77 -10.99
N ARG A 65 1.56 0.03 -11.70
CA ARG A 65 2.77 0.65 -11.20
C ARG A 65 2.50 1.49 -9.95
N PHE A 66 1.49 2.36 -10.00
CA PHE A 66 1.13 3.20 -8.86
C PHE A 66 0.58 2.39 -7.68
N ARG A 67 -0.29 1.39 -7.92
CA ARG A 67 -0.75 0.47 -6.87
C ARG A 67 0.42 -0.23 -6.20
N TYR A 68 1.34 -0.79 -6.99
CA TYR A 68 2.51 -1.50 -6.49
C TYR A 68 3.38 -0.61 -5.59
N VAL A 69 3.68 0.61 -6.04
CA VAL A 69 4.48 1.54 -5.24
C VAL A 69 3.73 2.02 -4.00
N ALA A 70 2.44 2.34 -4.12
CA ALA A 70 1.60 2.78 -3.01
C ALA A 70 1.55 1.73 -1.89
N TYR A 71 1.40 0.44 -2.23
CA TYR A 71 1.45 -0.64 -1.25
C TYR A 71 2.80 -0.69 -0.53
N ARG A 72 3.92 -0.57 -1.26
CA ARG A 72 5.25 -0.58 -0.64
C ARG A 72 5.51 0.66 0.20
N MET A 73 5.03 1.82 -0.24
CA MET A 73 5.14 3.07 0.52
C MET A 73 4.34 3.01 1.81
N LEU A 74 3.13 2.44 1.80
CA LEU A 74 2.35 2.21 3.01
C LEU A 74 3.12 1.31 3.99
N VAL A 75 3.71 0.22 3.49
CA VAL A 75 4.54 -0.67 4.31
C VAL A 75 5.74 0.09 4.90
N ARG A 76 6.45 0.86 4.08
CA ARG A 76 7.61 1.66 4.49
C ARG A 76 7.22 2.71 5.54
N TRP A 77 6.06 3.33 5.39
CA TRP A 77 5.61 4.38 6.29
C TRP A 77 5.23 3.84 7.67
N VAL A 78 4.51 2.72 7.70
CA VAL A 78 4.01 2.13 8.96
C VAL A 78 5.11 1.36 9.70
N TRP A 79 5.86 0.50 8.99
CA TRP A 79 6.84 -0.40 9.62
C TRP A 79 8.29 0.07 9.48
N LYS A 80 8.55 1.20 8.82
CA LYS A 80 9.90 1.72 8.49
C LYS A 80 10.67 0.78 7.58
N TRP A 81 11.19 -0.32 8.11
CA TRP A 81 11.93 -1.31 7.36
C TRP A 81 11.46 -2.72 7.73
N LEU A 82 11.11 -3.51 6.72
CA LEU A 82 10.85 -4.92 6.84
C LEU A 82 11.96 -5.70 6.13
N GLY A 83 12.43 -6.76 6.74
CA GLY A 83 13.37 -7.69 6.12
C GLY A 83 12.81 -8.32 4.84
N ARG A 84 13.69 -8.84 3.98
CA ARG A 84 13.35 -9.39 2.65
C ARG A 84 12.19 -10.40 2.70
N ASP A 85 12.18 -11.21 3.73
CA ASP A 85 11.31 -12.38 3.89
C ASP A 85 10.10 -12.09 4.80
N ILE A 86 10.00 -10.86 5.32
CA ILE A 86 8.84 -10.44 6.09
C ILE A 86 7.82 -9.83 5.14
N ARG A 87 6.65 -10.46 5.09
CA ARG A 87 5.47 -9.96 4.38
C ARG A 87 4.39 -9.64 5.41
N VAL A 88 3.78 -8.47 5.24
CA VAL A 88 2.66 -8.02 6.05
C VAL A 88 1.44 -7.88 5.16
N THR A 89 0.28 -8.26 5.68
CA THR A 89 -0.98 -8.05 4.97
C THR A 89 -1.48 -6.63 5.22
N LEU A 90 -1.72 -5.90 4.13
CA LEU A 90 -2.27 -4.55 4.19
C LEU A 90 -3.77 -4.59 4.57
N PRO A 91 -4.28 -3.59 5.29
CA PRO A 91 -5.69 -3.57 5.66
C PRO A 91 -6.58 -3.31 4.46
N ALA A 92 -7.78 -3.89 4.48
CA ALA A 92 -8.75 -3.80 3.41
C ALA A 92 -9.13 -2.36 3.07
N CYS A 93 -9.23 -1.46 4.07
CA CYS A 93 -9.55 -0.05 3.86
C CYS A 93 -8.49 0.66 2.99
N ALA A 94 -7.21 0.46 3.29
CA ALA A 94 -6.12 1.07 2.51
C ALA A 94 -6.05 0.46 1.10
N VAL A 95 -6.18 -0.86 0.98
CA VAL A 95 -6.19 -1.55 -0.33
C VAL A 95 -7.34 -1.06 -1.20
N ALA A 96 -8.55 -0.97 -0.64
CA ALA A 96 -9.72 -0.46 -1.35
C ALA A 96 -9.49 0.97 -1.83
N ARG A 97 -9.02 1.86 -0.95
CA ARG A 97 -8.78 3.28 -1.30
C ARG A 97 -7.71 3.45 -2.38
N ILE A 98 -6.64 2.67 -2.33
CA ILE A 98 -5.59 2.68 -3.36
C ILE A 98 -6.12 2.16 -4.70
N ARG A 99 -6.93 1.09 -4.69
CA ARG A 99 -7.52 0.53 -5.93
C ARG A 99 -8.58 1.44 -6.55
N GLU A 100 -9.29 2.21 -5.74
CA GLU A 100 -10.21 3.25 -6.21
C GLU A 100 -9.46 4.37 -6.92
N GLN A 101 -8.35 4.84 -6.34
CA GLN A 101 -7.52 5.89 -6.95
C GLN A 101 -6.80 5.42 -8.22
N PHE A 102 -6.38 4.15 -8.25
CA PHE A 102 -5.66 3.55 -9.37
C PHE A 102 -6.37 2.25 -9.78
N PRO A 103 -7.43 2.32 -10.61
CA PRO A 103 -8.23 1.16 -11.00
C PRO A 103 -7.49 0.25 -11.99
N SER A 104 -7.80 -1.04 -11.97
CA SER A 104 -7.38 -1.97 -13.03
C SER A 104 -8.39 -1.91 -14.17
N ALA A 105 -7.93 -1.87 -15.42
CA ALA A 105 -8.82 -1.75 -16.59
C ALA A 105 -9.80 -2.93 -16.72
N ASP A 106 -9.37 -4.11 -16.29
CA ASP A 106 -10.13 -5.37 -16.30
C ASP A 106 -10.79 -5.71 -14.95
N GLY A 107 -10.58 -4.87 -13.92
CA GLY A 107 -11.04 -5.12 -12.56
C GLY A 107 -10.38 -6.33 -11.87
N GLN A 108 -9.36 -6.95 -12.48
CA GLN A 108 -8.66 -8.09 -11.89
C GLN A 108 -7.49 -7.61 -11.06
N TYR A 109 -7.34 -8.19 -9.87
CA TYR A 109 -6.25 -7.87 -8.96
C TYR A 109 -5.61 -9.15 -8.45
N VAL A 110 -4.28 -9.18 -8.47
CA VAL A 110 -3.52 -10.24 -7.80
C VAL A 110 -3.60 -10.01 -6.29
N GLY A 111 -4.00 -11.04 -5.55
CA GLY A 111 -4.03 -11.04 -4.09
C GLY A 111 -2.65 -11.22 -3.48
N TYR A 112 -2.61 -11.29 -2.15
CA TYR A 112 -1.42 -11.54 -1.35
C TYR A 112 -0.75 -12.85 -1.75
N ARG A 113 0.58 -12.81 -1.91
CA ARG A 113 1.43 -13.98 -2.17
C ARG A 113 2.47 -14.08 -1.07
N ASP A 114 2.66 -15.28 -0.54
CA ASP A 114 3.74 -15.57 0.41
C ASP A 114 5.12 -15.36 -0.27
N PRO A 115 6.17 -15.05 0.51
CA PRO A 115 7.53 -14.98 -0.04
C PRO A 115 8.00 -16.38 -0.48
N GLU A 116 8.68 -16.46 -1.63
CA GLU A 116 9.35 -17.67 -2.11
C GLU A 116 10.61 -18.00 -1.30
#